data_AF-A0LJJ3-F1
#
_entry.id   AF-A0LJJ3-F1
#
_cell.length_a   1.000
_cell.length_b   1.000
_cell.length_c   1.000
_cell.angle_alpha   90.00
_cell.angle_beta   90.00
_cell.angle_gamma   90.00
#
_symmetry.space_group_name_H-M   'P 1'
#
loop_
_entity.id
_entity.type
_entity.pdbx_description
1 polymer ?
#
loop_
_entity_poly.entity_id
_entity_poly.type
_entity_poly.pdbx_seq_one_letter_code
_entity_poly.pdbx_strand_id
1 'polypeptide(L)' 'MSLYIKTDDYRKHGISKYSDPDTIRAVVQKELNIERVFVSFVNKHEYIRVDFLRPRPPRRSRRRQYLKKASESTQQA' A
#
# COMPACT_ATOMS: atom_id res chain seq x y z
N MET A 1 8.05 8.40 7.79
CA MET A 1 9.49 8.57 7.50
C MET A 1 9.65 8.51 6.00
N SER A 2 10.48 9.38 5.43
CA SER A 2 10.65 9.50 3.98
C SER A 2 12.14 9.42 3.64
N LEU A 3 12.46 8.67 2.59
CA LEU A 3 13.80 8.56 2.02
C LEU A 3 13.78 9.18 0.62
N TYR A 4 14.83 9.94 0.30
CA TYR A 4 15.05 10.50 -1.02
C TYR A 4 16.24 9.81 -1.65
N ILE A 5 16.04 9.27 -2.85
CA ILE A 5 17.03 8.51 -3.59
C ILE A 5 17.23 9.20 -4.93
N LYS A 6 18.47 9.37 -5.39
CA LYS A 6 18.72 9.86 -6.74
C LYS A 6 18.22 8.82 -7.75
N THR A 7 17.47 9.26 -8.75
CA THR A 7 16.96 8.36 -9.80
C THR A 7 18.10 7.64 -10.52
N ASP A 8 19.25 8.30 -10.68
CA ASP A 8 20.42 7.70 -11.33
C ASP A 8 21.01 6.51 -10.56
N ASP A 9 20.88 6.45 -9.24
CA ASP A 9 21.36 5.31 -8.44
C ASP A 9 20.59 4.02 -8.76
N TYR A 10 19.36 4.17 -9.26
CA TYR A 10 18.49 3.07 -9.63
C TYR A 10 18.57 2.70 -11.12
N ARG A 11 19.43 3.37 -11.92
CA ARG A 11 19.70 2.97 -13.31
C ARG A 11 20.19 1.53 -13.45
N LYS A 12 20.95 1.04 -12.46
CA LYS A 12 21.40 -0.36 -12.40
C LYS A 12 20.24 -1.39 -12.31
N HIS A 13 19.06 -0.93 -11.90
CA HIS A 13 17.82 -1.72 -11.85
C HIS A 13 16.90 -1.47 -13.05
N GLY A 14 17.38 -0.78 -14.09
CA GLY A 14 16.57 -0.42 -15.25
C GLY A 14 15.57 0.70 -14.99
N ILE A 15 15.71 1.43 -13.88
CA ILE A 15 14.85 2.57 -13.58
C ILE A 15 15.42 3.84 -14.21
N SER A 16 14.53 4.59 -14.85
CA SER A 16 14.80 5.88 -15.45
C SER A 16 13.69 6.86 -15.05
N LYS A 17 13.84 8.13 -15.45
CA LYS A 17 12.81 9.16 -15.30
C LYS A 17 11.47 8.86 -15.99
N TYR A 18 11.41 7.84 -16.85
CA TYR A 18 10.20 7.40 -17.54
C TYR A 18 9.62 6.11 -16.98
N SER A 19 10.25 5.53 -15.95
CA SER A 19 9.81 4.25 -15.38
C SER A 19 8.52 4.43 -14.60
N ASP A 20 7.66 3.41 -14.66
CA ASP A 20 6.41 3.43 -13.94
C ASP A 20 6.65 3.37 -12.41
N PRO A 21 5.85 4.11 -11.61
CA PRO A 21 5.93 4.07 -10.16
C PRO A 21 5.79 2.66 -9.57
N ASP A 22 5.03 1.77 -10.20
CA ASP A 22 4.86 0.40 -9.71
C ASP A 22 6.13 -0.47 -9.91
N THR A 23 6.86 -0.27 -11.01
CA THR A 23 8.18 -0.90 -11.22
C THR A 23 9.17 -0.43 -10.16
N ILE A 24 9.20 0.88 -9.90
CA ILE A 24 10.07 1.48 -8.89
C ILE A 24 9.71 0.95 -7.50
N ARG A 25 8.41 0.87 -7.19
CA ARG A 25 7.91 0.30 -5.94
C ARG A 25 8.43 -1.12 -5.76
N ALA A 26 8.30 -1.98 -6.77
CA ALA A 26 8.73 -3.37 -6.68
C ALA A 26 10.25 -3.51 -6.41
N VAL A 27 11.08 -2.68 -7.06
CA VAL A 27 12.54 -2.68 -6.83
C VAL A 27 12.85 -2.21 -5.41
N VAL A 28 12.26 -1.08 -4.97
CA VAL A 28 12.48 -0.54 -3.62
C VAL A 28 12.00 -1.50 -2.53
N GLN A 29 10.86 -2.17 -2.73
CA GLN A 29 10.36 -3.20 -1.80
C GLN A 29 11.35 -4.36 -1.67
N LYS A 30 11.93 -4.81 -2.79
CA LYS A 30 12.90 -5.91 -2.82
C LYS A 30 14.22 -5.53 -2.17
N GLU A 31 14.75 -4.33 -2.43
CA GLU A 31 16.01 -3.88 -1.85
C GLU A 31 15.91 -3.60 -0.34
N LEU A 32 14.84 -2.93 0.08
CA LEU A 32 14.68 -2.55 1.49
C LEU A 32 14.00 -3.63 2.34
N ASN A 33 13.55 -4.73 1.73
CA ASN A 33 12.77 -5.80 2.36
C ASN A 33 11.56 -5.27 3.16
N ILE A 34 10.86 -4.28 2.59
CA ILE A 34 9.69 -3.64 3.20
C ILE A 34 8.51 -3.80 2.26
N GLU A 35 7.43 -4.37 2.78
CA GLU A 35 6.24 -4.70 1.98
C GLU A 35 5.44 -3.45 1.58
N ARG A 36 5.43 -2.39 2.40
CA ARG A 36 4.55 -1.23 2.20
C ARG A 36 5.33 0.06 2.09
N VAL A 37 5.57 0.46 0.84
CA VAL A 37 6.18 1.74 0.50
C VAL A 37 5.32 2.48 -0.52
N PHE A 38 5.23 3.78 -0.36
CA PHE A 38 4.74 4.67 -1.40
C PHE A 38 5.94 5.31 -2.10
N VAL A 39 5.91 5.39 -3.44
CA VAL A 39 6.99 5.96 -4.24
C VAL A 39 6.44 7.04 -5.14
N SER A 40 7.20 8.10 -5.33
CA SER A 40 6.87 9.19 -6.24
C SER A 40 8.13 9.84 -6.78
N PHE A 41 8.06 10.37 -8.01
CA PHE A 41 9.11 11.23 -8.51
C PHE A 41 8.93 12.64 -8.00
N VAL A 42 10.04 13.26 -7.60
CA VAL A 42 10.09 14.65 -7.18
C VAL A 42 11.21 15.37 -7.92
N ASN A 43 11.17 16.70 -7.90
CA ASN A 43 12.15 17.57 -8.56
C ASN A 43 12.42 17.16 -10.03
N LYS A 44 11.38 17.18 -10.87
CA LYS A 44 11.49 16.82 -12.30
C LYS A 44 12.11 15.44 -12.57
N HIS A 45 11.85 14.46 -11.69
CA HIS A 45 12.38 13.08 -11.75
C HIS A 45 13.87 12.94 -11.39
N GLU A 46 14.48 13.95 -10.78
CA GLU A 46 15.86 13.83 -10.27
C GLU A 46 15.92 12.88 -9.06
N TYR A 47 14.86 12.87 -8.25
CA TYR A 47 14.77 12.01 -7.07
C TYR A 47 13.49 11.18 -7.05
N ILE A 48 13.62 9.99 -6.46
CA ILE A 48 12.53 9.13 -6.03
C ILE A 48 12.33 9.38 -4.53
N ARG A 49 11.15 9.85 -4.16
CA ARG A 49 10.71 9.92 -2.77
C ARG A 49 10.03 8.61 -2.40
N VAL A 50 10.53 7.96 -1.35
CA VAL A 50 10.01 6.72 -0.78
C VAL A 50 9.44 7.01 0.61
N ASP A 51 8.15 6.83 0.79
CA ASP A 51 7.49 6.94 2.09
C ASP A 51 7.22 5.55 2.67
N PHE A 52 7.76 5.28 3.86
CA PHE A 52 7.52 4.04 4.59
C PHE A 52 6.15 4.07 5.26
N LEU A 53 5.26 3.18 4.83
CA LEU A 53 3.93 3.09 5.38
C LEU A 53 3.94 2.14 6.59
N ARG A 54 3.23 2.52 7.65
CA ARG A 54 3.04 1.63 8.80
C ARG A 54 2.31 0.35 8.36
N PRO A 55 2.63 -0.82 8.95
CA PRO A 55 1.85 -2.03 8.74
C PRO A 55 0.37 -1.75 9.02
N ARG A 56 -0.55 -2.27 8.18
CA ARG A 56 -1.97 -2.15 8.53
C ARG A 56 -2.18 -2.91 9.82
N PRO A 57 -2.88 -2.34 10.82
CA PRO A 57 -3.40 -3.17 11.88
C PRO A 57 -4.29 -4.25 11.25
N PRO A 58 -4.19 -5.51 11.70
CA PRO A 58 -5.03 -6.59 11.20
C PRO A 58 -6.49 -6.16 11.33
N ARG A 59 -7.22 -6.22 10.21
CA ARG A 59 -8.66 -5.89 10.19
C ARG A 59 -9.36 -6.85 11.14
N ARG A 60 -9.78 -6.38 12.31
CA ARG A 60 -10.76 -7.11 13.13
C ARG A 60 -11.98 -7.30 12.25
N SER A 61 -12.26 -8.55 11.86
CA SER A 61 -13.52 -8.88 11.23
C SER A 61 -14.61 -8.53 12.23
N ARG A 62 -15.33 -7.43 12.01
CA ARG A 62 -16.61 -7.21 12.66
C ARG A 62 -17.52 -8.30 12.12
N ARG A 63 -17.49 -9.48 12.77
CA ARG A 63 -18.51 -10.51 12.63
C ARG A 63 -19.82 -9.79 12.93
N ARG A 64 -20.57 -9.47 11.86
CA ARG A 64 -21.97 -9.06 11.96
C ARG A 64 -22.67 -10.23 12.62
N GLN A 65 -22.82 -10.18 13.95
CA GLN A 65 -23.83 -10.96 14.63
C GLN A 65 -25.17 -10.39 14.17
N TYR A 66 -25.64 -10.90 13.03
CA TYR A 66 -27.03 -10.76 12.63
C TYR A 66 -27.82 -11.58 13.66
N LEU A 67 -28.19 -10.93 14.75
CA LEU A 67 -29.04 -11.47 15.79
C LEU A 67 -30.38 -11.79 15.13
N LYS A 68 -30.67 -13.08 14.94
CA LYS A 68 -32.00 -13.57 14.61
C LYS A 68 -32.98 -12.97 15.63
N LYS A 69 -33.87 -12.07 15.21
CA LYS A 69 -35.05 -11.71 15.97
C LYS A 69 -36.29 -12.25 15.26
N ALA A 70 -36.87 -13.25 15.94
CA ALA A 70 -38.29 -13.60 16.02
C ALA A 70 -39.07 -13.78 14.72
N SER A 71 -39.14 -15.03 14.28
CA SER A 71 -40.35 -15.62 13.72
C SER A 71 -41.41 -15.72 14.82
N GLU A 72 -42.37 -14.80 14.86
CA GLU A 72 -43.62 -14.96 15.62
C GLU A 72 -44.69 -14.05 15.00
N SER A 73 -45.38 -14.57 13.99
CA SER A 73 -46.61 -13.99 13.45
C SER A 73 -47.38 -15.06 12.72
N THR A 74 -48.09 -15.92 13.46
CA THR A 74 -49.43 -16.39 13.10
C THR A 74 -50.00 -17.25 14.22
N GLN A 75 -50.97 -16.71 14.97
CA GLN A 75 -52.21 -17.41 15.31
C GLN A 75 -53.14 -16.47 16.11
N GLN A 76 -54.42 -16.49 15.70
CA GLN A 76 -55.64 -16.00 16.37
C GLN A 76 -55.99 -14.50 16.22
N ALA A 77 -56.98 -14.19 15.37
CA ALA A 77 -58.41 -14.20 15.69
C ALA A 77 -59.24 -14.27 14.39
#